data_AF-A0A6J8F1V8-F1
#
_entry.id   AF-A0A6J8F1V8-F1
#
_cell.length_a   1.000
_cell.length_b   1.000
_cell.length_c   1.000
_cell.angle_alpha   90.00
_cell.angle_beta   90.00
_cell.angle_gamma   90.00
#
_symmetry.space_group_name_H-M   'P 1'
#
loop_
_entity.id
_entity.type
_entity.pdbx_description
1 polymer ?
#
loop_
_entity_poly.entity_id
_entity_poly.type
_entity_poly.pdbx_seq_one_letter_code
_entity_poly.pdbx_strand_id
1 'polypeptide(L)'
;MSESSPRLDLNEDLLLSGDIPQPKTSTAAEKSSDSVDTVELFQTILDIKLGELKSELIQEQDSLNRKIKEDVSLKFKGEDKLKGRNKNICIADSSPAGWGTVKEYESNAVASDSEDEKKIRQTETRAIRTTKEKSKSRQQPYPNYPPRQQPAESYGNPAYPQHYQRTQQPLFRVCFARHEPCSLDMFHYCKQQGHW
;
A
#
# COMPACT_ATOMS: atom_id res chain seq x y z
N MET A 1 16.10 4.70 -43.86
CA MET A 1 16.29 3.23 -43.73
C MET A 1 14.89 2.67 -43.64
N SER A 2 14.42 2.14 -44.77
CA SER A 2 13.05 1.68 -44.98
C SER A 2 13.08 0.16 -44.92
N GLU A 3 12.41 -0.44 -43.95
CA GLU A 3 12.24 -1.90 -43.91
C GLU A 3 10.76 -2.24 -44.06
N SER A 4 10.48 -2.66 -45.30
CA SER A 4 9.24 -3.24 -45.78
C SER A 4 9.26 -4.73 -45.45
N SER A 5 8.31 -5.20 -44.64
CA SER A 5 8.14 -6.65 -44.39
C SER A 5 7.25 -7.26 -45.48
N PRO A 6 7.63 -8.40 -46.08
CA PRO A 6 6.84 -9.05 -47.12
C PRO A 6 5.77 -9.97 -46.55
N ARG A 7 4.65 -9.98 -47.28
CA ARG A 7 3.45 -10.79 -47.16
C ARG A 7 3.76 -12.22 -47.64
N LEU A 8 3.47 -13.23 -46.83
CA LEU A 8 3.48 -14.63 -47.26
C LEU A 8 2.03 -15.06 -47.50
N ASP A 9 1.62 -15.03 -48.77
CA ASP A 9 0.48 -15.77 -49.30
C ASP A 9 0.92 -17.24 -49.47
N LEU A 10 0.36 -18.14 -48.69
CA LEU A 10 0.47 -19.58 -48.92
C LEU A 10 -0.75 -20.01 -49.75
N ASN A 11 -0.47 -20.32 -51.01
CA ASN A 11 -1.36 -21.04 -51.91
C ASN A 11 -1.49 -22.49 -51.44
N GLU A 12 -2.67 -22.88 -50.96
CA GLU A 12 -3.05 -24.28 -50.80
C GLU A 12 -3.75 -24.79 -52.07
N ASP A 13 -2.97 -24.98 -53.13
CA ASP A 13 -3.39 -25.74 -54.31
C ASP A 13 -2.33 -26.81 -54.59
N LEU A 14 -2.49 -28.02 -54.02
CA LEU A 14 -2.26 -29.29 -54.72
C LEU A 14 -2.51 -30.50 -53.81
N LEU A 15 -3.09 -31.55 -54.41
CA LEU A 15 -3.33 -32.92 -53.92
C LEU A 15 -4.64 -33.08 -53.14
N LEU A 16 -5.64 -33.85 -53.58
CA LEU A 16 -5.55 -35.15 -54.23
C LEU A 16 -6.85 -35.44 -55.01
N SER A 17 -6.73 -35.72 -56.31
CA SER A 17 -7.78 -36.34 -57.10
C SER A 17 -8.07 -37.74 -56.54
N GLY A 18 -9.28 -37.93 -56.01
CA GLY A 18 -9.81 -39.23 -55.64
C GLY A 18 -11.24 -39.33 -56.16
N ASP A 19 -11.40 -40.00 -57.29
CA ASP A 19 -12.70 -40.37 -57.85
C ASP A 19 -13.46 -41.22 -56.82
N ILE A 20 -14.55 -40.67 -56.27
CA ILE A 20 -15.51 -41.42 -55.46
C ILE A 20 -16.53 -42.04 -56.42
N PRO A 21 -16.63 -43.37 -56.56
CA PRO A 21 -17.66 -43.97 -57.37
C PRO A 21 -19.03 -43.79 -56.68
N GLN A 22 -19.95 -43.15 -57.39
CA GLN A 22 -21.37 -43.12 -57.03
C GLN A 22 -21.97 -44.53 -57.16
N PRO A 23 -22.57 -45.12 -56.12
CA PRO A 23 -23.38 -46.33 -56.29
C PRO A 23 -24.77 -45.96 -56.82
N LYS A 24 -25.06 -46.36 -58.06
CA LYS A 24 -26.43 -46.49 -58.58
C LYS A 24 -26.91 -47.92 -58.37
N THR A 25 -28.08 -48.10 -57.75
CA THR A 25 -29.06 -49.21 -57.89
C THR A 25 -30.07 -49.08 -56.73
N SER A 26 -31.26 -48.53 -56.97
CA SER A 26 -32.53 -49.23 -57.27
C SER A 26 -33.06 -50.16 -56.14
N THR A 27 -34.18 -49.71 -55.57
CA THR A 27 -35.37 -50.50 -55.13
C THR A 27 -35.27 -51.56 -54.03
N ALA A 28 -35.98 -51.26 -52.94
CA ALA A 28 -36.80 -52.13 -52.08
C ALA A 28 -36.12 -53.22 -51.23
N ALA A 29 -35.97 -52.95 -49.93
CA ALA A 29 -36.38 -53.84 -48.84
C ALA A 29 -36.17 -53.13 -47.48
N GLU A 30 -37.26 -52.82 -46.81
CA GLU A 30 -37.33 -52.45 -45.40
C GLU A 30 -36.63 -53.52 -44.55
N LYS A 31 -35.66 -53.11 -43.70
CA LYS A 31 -35.15 -53.75 -42.46
C LYS A 31 -33.74 -53.23 -42.10
N SER A 32 -33.64 -52.06 -41.44
CA SER A 32 -32.49 -51.72 -40.57
C SER A 32 -32.67 -50.46 -39.69
N SER A 33 -33.87 -49.88 -39.61
CA SER A 33 -34.15 -48.64 -38.83
C SER A 33 -33.65 -48.72 -37.39
N ASP A 34 -33.94 -49.84 -36.73
CA ASP A 34 -33.67 -50.03 -35.31
C ASP A 34 -32.16 -49.96 -34.98
N SER A 35 -31.29 -50.33 -35.92
CA SER A 35 -29.85 -50.25 -35.74
C SER A 35 -29.32 -48.81 -35.85
N VAL A 36 -29.90 -48.00 -36.74
CA VAL A 36 -29.51 -46.60 -36.94
C VAL A 36 -29.95 -45.77 -35.72
N ASP A 37 -31.15 -46.03 -35.18
CA ASP A 37 -31.66 -45.37 -33.99
C ASP A 37 -30.79 -45.65 -32.75
N THR A 38 -30.26 -46.88 -32.61
CA THR A 38 -29.32 -47.19 -31.52
C THR A 38 -28.00 -46.44 -31.67
N VAL A 39 -27.50 -46.25 -32.89
CA VAL A 39 -26.26 -45.49 -33.14
C VAL A 39 -26.45 -44.01 -32.83
N GLU A 40 -27.58 -43.41 -33.22
CA GLU A 40 -27.91 -42.03 -32.85
C GLU A 40 -28.04 -41.87 -31.33
N LEU A 41 -28.64 -42.84 -30.63
CA LEU A 41 -28.67 -42.84 -29.17
C LEU A 41 -27.26 -42.86 -28.57
N PHE A 42 -26.35 -43.67 -29.09
CA PHE A 42 -24.95 -43.65 -28.65
C PHE A 42 -24.27 -42.30 -28.92
N GLN A 43 -24.52 -41.71 -30.09
CA GLN A 43 -23.99 -40.39 -30.45
C GLN A 43 -24.45 -39.32 -29.44
N THR A 44 -25.74 -39.28 -29.14
CA THR A 44 -26.29 -38.32 -28.17
C THR A 44 -25.71 -38.51 -26.76
N ILE A 45 -25.56 -39.76 -26.31
CA ILE A 45 -24.95 -40.06 -25.00
C ILE A 45 -23.49 -39.59 -24.96
N LEU A 46 -22.74 -39.78 -26.05
CA LEU A 46 -21.37 -39.30 -26.16
C LEU A 46 -21.31 -37.78 -26.14
N ASP A 47 -22.17 -37.11 -26.89
CA ASP A 47 -22.23 -35.64 -26.93
C ASP A 47 -22.60 -35.04 -25.57
N ILE A 48 -23.53 -35.66 -24.84
CA ILE A 48 -23.88 -35.27 -23.47
C ILE A 48 -22.67 -35.39 -22.55
N LYS A 49 -22.04 -36.56 -22.49
CA LYS A 49 -20.88 -36.80 -21.62
C LYS A 49 -19.70 -35.90 -21.97
N LEU A 50 -19.46 -35.69 -23.26
CA LEU A 50 -18.40 -34.83 -23.75
C LEU A 50 -18.70 -33.35 -23.45
N GLY A 51 -19.97 -32.95 -23.47
CA GLY A 51 -20.45 -31.64 -23.01
C GLY A 51 -20.23 -31.43 -21.51
N GLU A 52 -20.57 -32.43 -20.68
CA GLU A 52 -20.36 -32.40 -19.23
C GLU A 52 -18.87 -32.19 -18.89
N LEU A 53 -17.99 -33.03 -19.43
CA LEU A 53 -16.54 -32.92 -19.21
C LEU A 53 -15.96 -31.58 -19.68
N LYS A 54 -16.44 -31.04 -20.81
CA LYS A 54 -16.04 -29.71 -21.28
C LYS A 54 -16.48 -28.62 -20.31
N SER A 55 -17.71 -28.70 -19.80
CA SER A 55 -18.24 -27.71 -18.87
C SER A 55 -17.47 -27.69 -17.54
N GLU A 56 -17.11 -28.86 -17.01
CA GLU A 56 -16.29 -28.99 -15.81
C GLU A 56 -14.89 -28.38 -16.01
N LEU A 57 -14.26 -28.67 -17.15
CA LEU A 57 -12.94 -28.13 -17.49
C LEU A 57 -12.97 -26.59 -17.61
N ILE A 58 -14.00 -26.04 -18.25
CA ILE A 58 -14.17 -24.58 -18.38
C ILE A 58 -14.39 -23.95 -17.01
N GLN A 59 -15.20 -24.57 -16.16
CA GLN A 59 -15.46 -24.07 -14.81
C GLN A 59 -14.19 -24.07 -13.95
N GLU A 60 -13.38 -25.12 -14.02
CA GLU A 60 -12.11 -25.19 -13.32
C GLU A 60 -11.15 -24.11 -13.82
N GLN A 61 -11.03 -23.95 -15.14
CA GLN A 61 -10.21 -22.92 -15.76
C GLN A 61 -10.62 -21.51 -15.31
N ASP A 62 -11.92 -21.22 -15.29
CA ASP A 62 -12.45 -19.94 -14.82
C ASP A 62 -12.17 -19.70 -13.34
N SER A 63 -12.27 -20.74 -12.52
CA SER A 63 -11.96 -20.65 -11.09
C SER A 63 -10.49 -20.33 -10.84
N LEU A 64 -9.57 -20.95 -11.61
CA LEU A 64 -8.13 -20.71 -11.53
C LEU A 64 -7.79 -19.31 -12.04
N ASN A 65 -8.38 -18.88 -13.15
CA ASN A 65 -8.19 -17.54 -13.68
C ASN A 65 -8.62 -16.45 -12.67
N ARG A 66 -9.72 -16.67 -11.94
CA ARG A 66 -10.16 -15.75 -10.87
C ARG A 66 -9.14 -15.69 -9.73
N LYS A 67 -8.66 -16.84 -9.25
CA LYS A 67 -7.63 -16.92 -8.20
C LYS A 67 -6.33 -16.23 -8.61
N ILE A 68 -5.84 -16.50 -9.83
CA ILE A 68 -4.63 -15.86 -10.38
C ILE A 68 -4.80 -14.34 -10.41
N LYS A 69 -5.95 -13.85 -10.88
CA LYS A 69 -6.22 -12.41 -10.94
C LYS A 69 -6.20 -11.76 -9.56
N GLU A 70 -6.76 -12.44 -8.56
CA GLU A 70 -6.76 -11.98 -7.17
C GLU A 70 -5.34 -11.97 -6.59
N ASP A 71 -4.59 -13.06 -6.73
CA ASP A 71 -3.21 -13.18 -6.26
C ASP A 71 -2.29 -12.13 -6.88
N VAL A 72 -2.41 -11.89 -8.19
CA VAL A 72 -1.65 -10.84 -8.90
C VAL A 72 -2.03 -9.46 -8.36
N SER A 73 -3.32 -9.19 -8.14
CA SER A 73 -3.76 -7.91 -7.57
C SER A 73 -3.22 -7.70 -6.15
N LEU A 74 -3.23 -8.73 -5.32
CA LEU A 74 -2.70 -8.68 -3.96
C LEU A 74 -1.19 -8.47 -3.94
N LYS A 75 -0.43 -9.17 -4.81
CA LYS A 75 1.02 -8.99 -4.96
C LYS A 75 1.37 -7.56 -5.37
N PHE A 76 0.71 -7.03 -6.40
CA PHE A 76 0.96 -5.67 -6.88
C PHE A 76 0.69 -4.61 -5.79
N LYS A 77 -0.46 -4.72 -5.11
CA LYS A 77 -0.79 -3.84 -3.97
C LYS A 77 0.22 -3.96 -2.82
N GLY A 78 0.76 -5.16 -2.59
CA GLY A 78 1.79 -5.41 -1.59
C GLY A 78 3.11 -4.70 -1.92
N GLU A 79 3.57 -4.84 -3.16
CA GLU A 79 4.79 -4.21 -3.66
C GLU A 79 4.73 -2.68 -3.60
N ASP A 80 3.62 -2.08 -4.03
CA ASP A 80 3.45 -0.62 -4.01
C ASP A 80 3.48 -0.06 -2.59
N LYS A 81 2.81 -0.73 -1.65
CA LYS A 81 2.82 -0.35 -0.24
C LYS A 81 4.22 -0.49 0.37
N LEU A 82 4.94 -1.54 0.03
CA LEU A 82 6.32 -1.73 0.50
C LEU A 82 7.26 -0.67 -0.06
N LYS A 83 7.16 -0.35 -1.35
CA LYS A 83 7.93 0.74 -1.98
C LYS A 83 7.65 2.08 -1.31
N GLY A 84 6.38 2.42 -1.08
CA GLY A 84 5.99 3.64 -0.37
C GLY A 84 6.56 3.71 1.05
N ARG A 85 6.48 2.61 1.81
CA ARG A 85 7.06 2.53 3.16
C ARG A 85 8.58 2.70 3.16
N ASN A 86 9.28 1.97 2.29
CA ASN A 86 10.74 2.04 2.21
C ASN A 86 11.19 3.45 1.82
N LYS A 87 10.48 4.10 0.90
CA LYS A 87 10.73 5.50 0.52
C LYS A 87 10.57 6.44 1.72
N ASN A 88 9.49 6.30 2.49
CA ASN A 88 9.28 7.10 3.69
C ASN A 88 10.38 6.90 4.74
N ILE A 89 10.86 5.66 4.93
CA ILE A 89 11.97 5.36 5.83
C ILE A 89 13.24 6.07 5.35
N CYS A 90 13.58 5.95 4.07
CA CYS A 90 14.75 6.64 3.51
C CYS A 90 14.68 8.17 3.69
N ILE A 91 13.50 8.78 3.47
CA ILE A 91 13.29 10.22 3.72
C ILE A 91 13.48 10.57 5.21
N ALA A 92 12.98 9.74 6.12
CA ALA A 92 13.14 9.97 7.56
C ALA A 92 14.60 9.85 8.01
N ASP A 93 15.34 8.88 7.49
CA ASP A 93 16.73 8.63 7.88
C ASP A 93 17.70 9.65 7.25
N SER A 94 17.39 10.17 6.05
CA SER A 94 18.22 11.17 5.37
C SER A 94 17.95 12.60 5.86
N SER A 95 16.72 12.91 6.28
CA SER A 95 16.34 14.27 6.59
C SER A 95 16.65 14.66 8.05
N PRO A 96 17.32 15.80 8.34
CA PRO A 96 17.43 16.40 9.67
C PRO A 96 16.12 16.59 10.45
N ALA A 97 14.98 16.77 9.78
CA ALA A 97 13.68 16.87 10.45
C ALA A 97 12.95 15.52 10.57
N GLY A 98 13.55 14.44 10.07
CA GLY A 98 13.11 13.06 10.20
C GLY A 98 11.67 12.83 9.73
N TRP A 99 10.87 12.18 10.59
CA TRP A 99 9.43 11.94 10.37
C TRP A 99 8.60 13.22 10.14
N GLY A 100 9.10 14.38 10.56
CA GLY A 100 8.47 15.67 10.24
C GLY A 100 8.47 15.94 8.73
N THR A 101 9.55 15.56 8.04
CA THR A 101 9.68 15.67 6.58
C THR A 101 8.73 14.70 5.87
N VAL A 102 8.62 13.46 6.34
CA VAL A 102 7.68 12.46 5.79
C VAL A 102 6.25 12.98 5.84
N LYS A 103 5.84 13.58 6.96
CA LYS A 103 4.49 14.14 7.12
C LYS A 103 4.17 15.24 6.09
N GLU A 104 5.11 16.15 5.85
CA GLU A 104 4.96 17.20 4.84
C GLU A 104 5.03 16.64 3.41
N TYR A 105 5.84 15.60 3.20
CA TYR A 105 5.96 14.90 1.93
C TYR A 105 4.68 14.16 1.54
N GLU A 106 4.07 13.40 2.46
CA GLU A 106 2.79 12.71 2.24
C GLU A 106 1.62 13.68 2.03
N SER A 107 1.63 14.83 2.70
CA SER A 107 0.58 15.85 2.56
C SER A 107 0.54 16.49 1.17
N ASN A 108 1.66 16.48 0.45
CA ASN A 108 1.74 16.94 -0.93
C ASN A 108 1.78 15.71 -1.85
N ALA A 109 0.63 15.11 -2.12
CA ALA A 109 0.55 13.90 -2.93
C ALA A 109 0.97 14.15 -4.39
N VAL A 110 1.66 13.17 -4.99
CA VAL A 110 2.05 13.06 -6.41
C VAL A 110 3.31 13.85 -6.80
N ALA A 111 4.42 13.14 -6.94
CA ALA A 111 5.56 13.58 -7.76
C ALA A 111 6.13 12.33 -8.47
N SER A 112 6.59 12.51 -9.70
CA SER A 112 7.36 11.51 -10.45
C SER A 112 8.78 11.44 -9.86
N ASP A 113 9.45 10.30 -9.96
CA ASP A 113 10.78 10.07 -9.36
C ASP A 113 11.82 11.15 -9.75
N SER A 114 11.65 11.79 -10.93
CA SER A 114 12.51 12.90 -11.39
C SER A 114 12.35 14.20 -10.59
N GLU A 115 11.20 14.46 -9.98
CA GLU A 115 10.93 15.68 -9.20
C GLU A 115 11.02 15.43 -7.68
N ASP A 116 11.22 14.17 -7.28
CA ASP A 116 11.19 13.78 -5.87
C ASP A 116 12.30 14.40 -5.06
N GLU A 117 13.54 14.42 -5.56
CA GLU A 117 14.68 15.00 -4.85
C GLU A 117 14.43 16.48 -4.50
N LYS A 118 13.92 17.25 -5.47
CA LYS A 118 13.60 18.67 -5.28
C LYS A 118 12.49 18.85 -4.24
N LYS A 119 11.48 18.00 -4.26
CA LYS A 119 10.36 18.03 -3.33
C LYS A 119 10.76 17.61 -1.91
N ILE A 120 11.65 16.63 -1.76
CA ILE A 120 12.23 16.23 -0.47
C ILE A 120 12.93 17.44 0.17
N ARG A 121 13.78 18.16 -0.57
CA ARG A 121 14.44 19.38 -0.05
C ARG A 121 13.45 20.47 0.35
N GLN A 122 12.38 20.67 -0.42
CA GLN A 122 11.34 21.66 -0.10
C GLN A 122 10.56 21.29 1.17
N THR A 123 10.11 20.04 1.25
CA THR A 123 9.35 19.51 2.40
C THR A 123 10.21 19.48 3.66
N GLU A 124 11.49 19.14 3.54
CA GLU A 124 12.46 19.25 4.61
C GLU A 124 12.61 20.69 5.10
N THR A 125 12.81 21.65 4.18
CA THR A 125 12.91 23.07 4.55
C THR A 125 11.67 23.53 5.31
N ARG A 126 10.48 23.07 4.88
CA ARG A 126 9.21 23.36 5.55
C ARG A 126 9.12 22.71 6.92
N ALA A 127 9.47 21.42 7.04
CA ALA A 127 9.48 20.68 8.29
C ALA A 127 10.46 21.28 9.31
N ILE A 128 11.63 21.75 8.87
CA ILE A 128 12.59 22.44 9.72
C ILE A 128 12.01 23.77 10.24
N ARG A 129 11.35 24.55 9.38
CA ARG A 129 10.70 25.82 9.80
C ARG A 129 9.64 25.58 10.86
N THR A 130 8.74 24.61 10.62
CA THR A 130 7.68 24.29 11.58
C THR A 130 8.24 23.75 12.89
N THR A 131 9.31 22.96 12.85
CA THR A 131 9.99 22.45 14.06
C THR A 131 10.64 23.58 14.85
N LYS A 132 11.31 24.52 14.17
CA LYS A 132 11.91 25.71 14.80
C LYS A 132 10.86 26.66 15.39
N GLU A 133 9.70 26.82 14.75
CA GLU A 133 8.61 27.63 15.28
C GLU A 133 7.99 26.99 16.53
N LYS A 134 7.78 25.67 16.49
CA LYS A 134 7.27 24.90 17.65
C LYS A 134 8.24 24.92 18.83
N SER A 135 9.56 24.89 18.59
CA SER A 135 10.53 24.99 19.68
C SER A 135 10.54 26.40 20.29
N LYS A 136 10.45 27.45 19.47
CA LYS A 136 10.32 28.84 19.96
C LYS A 136 9.05 29.07 20.77
N SER A 137 7.91 28.52 20.36
CA SER A 137 6.66 28.68 21.11
C SER A 137 6.67 27.91 22.44
N ARG A 138 7.30 26.72 22.48
CA ARG A 138 7.46 25.93 23.72
C ARG A 138 8.42 26.56 24.73
N GLN A 139 9.36 27.41 24.28
CA GLN A 139 10.28 28.10 25.18
C GLN A 139 9.71 29.37 25.82
N GLN A 140 8.44 29.74 25.56
CA GLN A 140 7.76 30.80 26.30
C GLN A 140 7.05 30.19 27.51
N PRO A 141 7.58 30.34 28.75
CA PRO A 141 7.01 29.70 29.93
C PRO A 141 5.73 30.39 30.41
N TYR A 142 5.46 31.61 29.93
CA TYR A 142 4.28 32.39 30.28
C TYR A 142 3.77 33.17 29.08
N PRO A 143 2.44 33.36 28.93
CA PRO A 143 1.91 34.37 28.03
C PRO A 143 2.55 35.71 28.40
N ASN A 144 3.07 36.43 27.39
CA ASN A 144 3.54 37.79 27.58
C ASN A 144 2.32 38.67 27.84
N TYR A 145 1.86 38.70 29.09
CA TYR A 145 0.81 39.62 29.51
C TYR A 145 1.37 41.04 29.37
N PRO A 146 0.67 41.95 28.66
CA PRO A 146 1.10 43.34 28.60
C PRO A 146 1.24 43.88 30.03
N PRO A 147 2.25 44.73 30.31
CA PRO A 147 2.40 45.30 31.64
C PRO A 147 1.10 46.00 32.02
N ARG A 148 0.46 45.52 33.09
CA ARG A 148 -0.73 46.14 33.67
C ARG A 148 -0.34 47.55 34.06
N GLN A 149 -0.84 48.56 33.33
CA GLN A 149 -0.69 49.96 33.69
C GLN A 149 -1.32 50.12 35.07
N GLN A 150 -0.50 50.29 36.11
CA GLN A 150 -0.99 50.66 37.43
C GLN A 150 -1.32 52.16 37.38
N PRO A 151 -2.52 52.59 37.80
CA PRO A 151 -2.80 54.00 37.98
C PRO A 151 -1.86 54.54 39.05
N ALA A 152 -1.16 55.63 38.73
CA ALA A 152 -0.31 56.33 39.68
C ALA A 152 -1.19 57.14 40.65
N GLU A 153 -1.44 56.59 41.83
CA GLU A 153 -1.96 57.34 42.98
C GLU A 153 -1.03 57.00 44.17
N SER A 154 -0.23 57.97 44.63
CA SER A 154 -0.57 58.95 45.67
C SER A 154 -0.18 58.44 47.07
N TYR A 155 0.92 59.03 47.59
CA TYR A 155 1.38 59.22 48.97
C TYR A 155 1.08 58.17 50.08
N GLY A 156 2.15 57.69 50.75
CA GLY A 156 2.10 57.30 52.18
C GLY A 156 2.81 56.00 52.59
N ASN A 157 3.89 56.15 53.35
CA ASN A 157 4.80 55.18 54.01
C ASN A 157 4.10 54.28 55.11
N PRO A 158 4.76 53.43 55.95
CA PRO A 158 5.97 52.57 55.89
C PRO A 158 5.75 51.09 56.34
N ALA A 159 6.84 50.28 56.27
CA ALA A 159 7.21 49.15 57.15
C ALA A 159 6.42 47.81 57.08
N TYR A 160 7.05 46.76 56.54
CA TYR A 160 7.46 45.51 57.22
C TYR A 160 8.07 44.52 56.19
N PRO A 161 9.06 43.68 56.56
CA PRO A 161 9.77 42.81 55.63
C PRO A 161 9.12 41.42 55.59
N GLN A 162 8.52 41.05 54.45
CA GLN A 162 8.10 39.66 54.21
C GLN A 162 9.13 38.97 53.33
N HIS A 163 10.07 38.33 54.03
CA HIS A 163 10.75 37.12 53.61
C HIS A 163 9.79 36.22 52.81
N TYR A 164 10.08 35.99 51.54
CA TYR A 164 9.58 34.80 50.87
C TYR A 164 10.79 33.91 50.62
N GLN A 165 10.81 32.81 51.36
CA GLN A 165 11.71 31.70 51.12
C GLN A 165 11.54 31.27 49.66
N ARG A 166 12.64 31.35 48.93
CA ARG A 166 12.82 30.74 47.61
C ARG A 166 12.72 29.23 47.78
N THR A 167 11.50 28.69 47.77
CA THR A 167 11.31 27.25 47.59
C THR A 167 11.86 26.91 46.21
N GLN A 168 13.03 26.30 46.19
CA GLN A 168 13.57 25.67 44.99
C GLN A 168 12.61 24.55 44.60
N GLN A 169 11.69 24.83 43.68
CA GLN A 169 11.04 23.75 42.96
C GLN A 169 12.11 23.09 42.09
N PRO A 170 12.32 21.76 42.18
CA PRO A 170 13.25 21.10 41.31
C PRO A 170 12.72 21.21 39.88
N LEU A 171 13.54 21.83 39.04
CA LEU A 171 13.36 21.89 37.60
C LEU A 171 13.05 20.47 37.09
N PHE A 172 11.96 20.34 36.34
CA PHE A 172 11.74 19.21 35.45
C PHE A 172 12.98 19.09 34.54
N ARG A 173 13.91 18.23 34.94
CA ARG A 173 15.03 17.79 34.12
C ARG A 173 14.42 16.98 32.99
N VAL A 174 14.22 17.63 31.84
CA VAL A 174 14.11 16.95 30.55
C VAL A 174 15.51 16.41 30.24
N CYS A 175 15.87 15.29 30.85
CA CYS A 175 17.06 14.54 30.54
C CYS A 175 16.71 13.54 29.44
N PHE A 176 17.17 13.82 28.21
CA PHE A 176 17.46 12.80 27.20
C PHE A 176 18.71 11.99 27.60
N ALA A 177 18.84 11.65 28.88
CA ALA A 177 19.80 10.66 29.35
C ALA A 177 19.08 9.31 29.30
N ARG A 178 19.80 8.25 28.91
CA ARG A 178 19.32 6.87 28.96
C ARG A 178 18.46 6.69 30.21
N HIS A 179 17.23 6.23 30.04
CA HIS A 179 16.42 5.74 31.15
C HIS A 179 17.36 4.84 31.96
N GLU A 180 17.66 5.22 33.20
CA GLU A 180 18.31 4.37 34.20
C GLU A 180 17.20 3.89 35.13
N PRO A 181 17.11 2.57 35.41
CA PRO A 181 15.99 2.03 36.14
C PRO A 181 15.91 2.66 37.52
N CYS A 182 14.78 3.30 37.80
CA CYS A 182 14.51 3.86 39.10
C CYS A 182 14.35 2.72 40.10
N SER A 183 14.74 2.91 41.36
CA SER A 183 14.56 1.90 42.42
C SER A 183 13.09 1.59 42.71
N LEU A 184 12.15 2.39 42.19
CA LEU A 184 10.71 2.12 42.23
C LEU A 184 10.14 1.48 40.94
N ASP A 185 10.93 1.37 39.86
CA ASP A 185 10.48 0.72 38.64
C ASP A 185 10.48 -0.80 38.81
N MET A 186 9.42 -1.44 38.31
CA MET A 186 9.14 -2.85 38.52
C MET A 186 9.09 -3.57 37.19
N PHE A 187 9.99 -4.55 36.99
CA PHE A 187 10.01 -5.32 35.75
C PHE A 187 8.77 -6.21 35.63
N HIS A 188 8.07 -6.12 34.50
CA HIS A 188 6.78 -6.78 34.34
C HIS A 188 6.86 -8.31 34.39
N TYR A 189 8.01 -8.90 34.02
CA TYR A 189 8.19 -10.34 33.93
C TYR A 189 8.66 -10.99 35.24
N CYS A 190 9.56 -10.34 36.01
CA CYS A 190 10.10 -10.91 37.25
C CYS A 190 9.58 -10.23 38.54
N LYS A 191 8.86 -9.10 38.43
CA LYS A 191 8.32 -8.31 39.56
C LYS A 191 9.37 -7.81 40.55
N GLN A 192 10.65 -7.78 40.17
CA GLN A 192 11.70 -7.20 40.98
C GLN A 192 11.90 -5.72 40.63
N GLN A 193 12.37 -4.96 41.62
CA GLN A 193 12.65 -3.54 41.50
C GLN A 193 14.06 -3.28 40.93
N GLY A 194 14.27 -2.12 40.31
CA GLY A 194 15.60 -1.65 39.91
C GLY A 194 16.10 -2.14 38.55
N HIS A 195 15.22 -2.71 37.71
CA HIS A 195 15.49 -2.95 36.30
C HIS A 195 14.18 -3.03 35.50
N TRP A 196 14.30 -2.97 34.18
CA TRP A 196 13.25 -3.20 33.19
C TRP A 196 13.74 -4.13 32.09
#